data_AF-A0A963WEW3-F1
#
_entry.id   AF-A0A963WEW3-F1
#
_cell.length_a   1.000
_cell.length_b   1.000
_cell.length_c   1.000
_cell.angle_alpha   90.00
_cell.angle_beta   90.00
_cell.angle_gamma   90.00
#
_symmetry.space_group_name_H-M   'P 1'
#
loop_
_entity.id
_entity.type
_entity.pdbx_description
1 polymer ?
#
loop_
_entity_poly.entity_id
_entity_poly.type
_entity_poly.pdbx_seq_one_letter_code
_entity_poly.pdbx_strand_id
1 'polypeptide(L)'
;LVDGGSFDWDRSGKFAELTQPYDGFHDMVFSEESTVGAFLLRARREGLRDFGACMSPHSAWLILQGIETLPLRMERHIANTEQVVRFLAEHPFVAKVSHPLLESHPSHALA
;
A
#
# COMPACT_ATOMS: atom_id res chain seq x y z
N LEU A 1 0.42 -2.20 4.36
CA LEU A 1 -0.82 -2.67 5.02
C LEU A 1 -1.96 -1.78 4.56
N VAL A 2 -3.07 -2.37 4.11
CA VAL A 2 -4.29 -1.63 3.75
C VAL A 2 -5.39 -2.17 4.64
N ASP A 3 -5.86 -1.35 5.57
CA ASP A 3 -7.01 -1.63 6.42
C ASP A 3 -7.96 -0.45 6.29
N GLY A 4 -8.99 -0.62 5.47
CA GLY A 4 -9.96 0.43 5.17
C GLY A 4 -11.10 0.50 6.20
N GLY A 5 -11.09 -0.35 7.23
CA GLY A 5 -12.12 -0.42 8.25
C GLY A 5 -13.51 -0.84 7.77
N SER A 6 -13.65 -1.22 6.50
CA SER A 6 -14.92 -1.62 5.88
C SER A 6 -15.09 -3.13 5.77
N PHE A 7 -14.05 -3.91 6.07
CA PHE A 7 -14.11 -5.36 6.01
C PHE A 7 -14.68 -5.92 7.32
N ASP A 8 -15.77 -6.69 7.21
CA ASP A 8 -16.42 -7.36 8.33
C ASP A 8 -15.67 -8.66 8.66
N TRP A 9 -14.77 -8.57 9.64
CA TRP A 9 -13.91 -9.66 10.08
C TRP A 9 -14.72 -10.82 10.69
N ASP A 10 -15.72 -10.50 11.51
CA ASP A 10 -16.52 -11.47 12.25
C ASP A 10 -17.41 -12.30 11.30
N ARG A 11 -18.08 -11.64 10.35
CA ARG A 11 -18.90 -12.33 9.34
C ARG A 11 -18.07 -13.20 8.39
N SER A 12 -16.79 -12.89 8.21
CA SER A 12 -15.94 -13.64 7.28
C SER A 12 -15.73 -15.09 7.71
N GLY A 13 -15.72 -15.37 9.03
CA GLY A 13 -15.43 -16.69 9.60
C GLY A 13 -14.02 -17.24 9.30
N LYS A 14 -13.10 -16.43 8.74
CA LYS A 14 -11.80 -16.89 8.24
C LYS A 14 -10.60 -16.52 9.12
N PHE A 15 -10.76 -15.57 10.04
CA PHE A 15 -9.64 -14.93 10.73
C PHE A 15 -9.78 -15.05 12.26
N ALA A 16 -9.65 -16.27 12.78
CA ALA A 16 -9.82 -16.55 14.20
C ALA A 16 -8.86 -15.74 15.07
N GLU A 17 -7.64 -15.49 14.60
CA GLU A 17 -6.65 -14.68 15.32
C GLU A 17 -7.01 -13.18 15.39
N LEU A 18 -8.03 -12.73 14.67
CA LEU A 18 -8.59 -11.39 14.79
C LEU A 18 -9.92 -11.38 15.54
N THR A 19 -10.71 -12.45 15.42
CA THR A 19 -12.12 -12.49 15.87
C THR A 19 -12.39 -13.40 17.06
N GLN A 20 -11.37 -14.07 17.59
CA GLN A 20 -11.45 -14.94 18.77
C GLN A 20 -10.36 -14.58 19.77
N PRO A 21 -10.47 -15.01 21.04
CA PRO A 21 -9.44 -14.80 22.05
C PRO A 21 -8.09 -15.34 21.57
N TYR A 22 -7.08 -14.48 21.57
CA TYR A 22 -5.75 -14.80 21.06
C TYR A 22 -4.70 -14.83 22.19
N ASP A 23 -4.21 -16.04 22.50
CA ASP A 23 -3.23 -16.30 23.57
C ASP A 23 -1.95 -15.47 23.42
N GLY A 24 -1.47 -15.28 22.18
CA GLY A 24 -0.27 -14.48 21.87
C GLY A 24 -0.39 -12.98 22.23
N PHE A 25 -1.58 -12.53 22.61
CA PHE A 25 -1.86 -11.17 23.04
C PHE A 25 -2.86 -11.09 24.20
N HIS A 26 -2.68 -11.91 25.25
CA HIS A 26 -3.47 -11.87 26.49
C HIS A 26 -4.98 -12.09 26.28
N ASP A 27 -5.34 -13.07 25.44
CA ASP A 27 -6.72 -13.44 25.11
C ASP A 27 -7.54 -12.29 24.49
N MET A 28 -6.87 -11.28 23.93
CA MET A 28 -7.53 -10.16 23.26
C MET A 28 -8.22 -10.60 21.97
N VAL A 29 -9.42 -10.06 21.73
CA VAL A 29 -10.14 -10.14 20.45
C VAL A 29 -9.91 -8.82 19.70
N PHE A 30 -9.14 -8.84 18.61
CA PHE A 30 -8.74 -7.62 17.89
C PHE A 30 -9.90 -6.92 17.19
N SER A 31 -10.90 -7.66 16.69
CA SER A 31 -12.10 -7.08 16.06
C SER A 31 -12.97 -6.30 17.05
N GLU A 32 -13.01 -6.72 18.32
CA GLU A 32 -13.74 -6.02 19.37
C GLU A 32 -12.98 -4.78 19.87
N GLU A 33 -11.67 -4.88 20.07
CA GLU A 33 -10.82 -3.77 20.52
C GLU A 33 -10.72 -2.64 19.47
N SER A 34 -10.78 -2.98 18.18
CA SER A 34 -10.87 -2.00 17.10
C SER A 34 -11.75 -2.47 15.96
N THR A 35 -13.02 -2.06 16.01
CA THR A 35 -14.04 -2.39 15.01
C THR A 35 -13.74 -1.87 13.60
N VAL A 36 -12.87 -0.86 13.48
CA VAL A 36 -12.48 -0.23 12.21
C VAL A 36 -11.03 -0.51 11.81
N GLY A 37 -10.26 -1.21 12.63
CA GLY A 37 -8.81 -1.29 12.47
C GLY A 37 -8.18 -2.54 13.05
N ALA A 38 -8.93 -3.64 13.16
CA ALA A 38 -8.48 -4.88 13.78
C ALA A 38 -7.14 -5.38 13.19
N PHE A 39 -7.01 -5.34 11.86
CA PHE A 39 -5.80 -5.78 11.18
C PHE A 39 -4.63 -4.83 11.40
N LEU A 40 -4.86 -3.51 11.29
CA LEU A 40 -3.85 -2.50 11.61
C LEU A 40 -3.37 -2.62 13.07
N LEU A 41 -4.31 -2.83 13.99
CA LEU A 41 -4.05 -2.94 15.42
C LEU A 41 -3.16 -4.13 15.72
N ARG A 42 -3.50 -5.32 15.20
CA ARG A 42 -2.66 -6.52 15.37
C ARG A 42 -1.28 -6.34 14.75
N ALA A 43 -1.21 -5.82 13.53
CA ALA A 43 0.06 -5.58 12.85
C ALA A 43 0.99 -4.65 13.65
N ARG A 44 0.44 -3.64 14.35
CA ARG A 44 1.21 -2.73 15.19
C ARG A 44 1.52 -3.30 16.58
N ARG A 45 0.55 -3.91 17.26
CA ARG A 45 0.71 -4.35 18.65
C ARG A 45 1.50 -5.65 18.78
N GLU A 46 1.25 -6.60 17.89
CA GLU A 46 1.93 -7.88 17.86
C GLU A 46 3.06 -7.84 16.83
N GLY A 47 2.74 -7.58 15.56
CA GLY A 47 3.72 -7.69 14.47
C GLY A 47 4.96 -6.80 14.67
N LEU A 48 4.76 -5.51 14.97
CA LEU A 48 5.89 -4.60 15.20
C LEU A 48 6.67 -4.94 16.47
N ARG A 49 6.00 -5.42 17.52
CA ARG A 49 6.62 -5.84 18.79
C ARG A 49 7.51 -7.06 18.59
N ASP A 50 7.01 -8.06 17.87
CA ASP A 50 7.64 -9.38 17.78
C ASP A 50 8.70 -9.42 16.66
N PHE A 51 8.47 -8.75 15.53
CA PHE A 51 9.41 -8.72 14.40
C PHE A 51 10.36 -7.52 14.42
N GLY A 52 10.04 -6.45 15.17
CA GLY A 52 10.94 -5.32 15.38
C GLY A 52 11.22 -4.46 14.14
N ALA A 53 10.33 -4.48 13.13
CA ALA A 53 10.45 -3.68 11.90
C ALA A 53 10.19 -2.17 12.12
N CYS A 54 10.90 -1.58 13.09
CA CYS A 54 10.74 -0.21 13.55
C CYS A 54 11.43 0.79 12.61
N MET A 55 10.70 1.84 12.23
CA MET A 55 11.26 2.96 11.47
C MET A 55 12.05 3.90 12.39
N SER A 56 13.25 4.27 11.99
CA SER A 56 14.01 5.33 12.68
C SER A 56 13.26 6.66 12.63
N PRO A 57 13.21 7.44 13.73
CA PRO A 57 12.57 8.75 13.74
C PRO A 57 13.20 9.72 12.72
N HIS A 58 14.49 9.59 12.46
CA HIS A 58 15.17 10.40 11.43
C HIS A 58 14.70 10.03 10.01
N SER A 59 14.52 8.73 9.72
CA SER A 59 13.95 8.29 8.45
C SER A 59 12.51 8.77 8.27
N ALA A 60 11.69 8.72 9.33
CA ALA A 60 10.34 9.27 9.31
C ALA A 60 10.35 10.78 9.00
N TRP A 61 11.26 11.55 9.62
CA TRP A 61 11.42 12.97 9.33
C TRP A 61 11.79 13.25 7.87
N LEU A 62 12.76 12.50 7.31
CA LEU A 62 13.13 12.64 5.89
C LEU A 62 11.95 12.32 4.95
N ILE A 63 11.14 11.30 5.27
CA ILE A 63 9.94 10.98 4.50
C ILE A 63 8.93 12.11 4.56
N LEU A 64 8.71 12.71 5.74
CA LEU A 64 7.81 13.85 5.89
C LEU A 64 8.26 15.05 5.04
N GLN A 65 9.55 15.35 5.01
CA GLN A 65 10.11 16.38 4.12
C GLN A 65 9.86 16.06 2.64
N GLY A 66 9.94 14.79 2.26
CA GLY A 66 9.58 14.34 0.91
C GLY A 66 8.09 14.53 0.59
N ILE A 67 7.20 14.23 1.53
CA ILE A 67 5.74 14.28 1.33
C ILE A 67 5.26 15.71 0.97
N GLU A 68 5.87 16.75 1.53
CA GLU A 68 5.54 18.16 1.26
C GLU A 68 5.54 18.51 -0.25
N THR A 69 6.41 17.87 -1.02
CA THR A 69 6.54 18.11 -2.48
C THR A 69 6.04 16.95 -3.33
N LEU A 70 5.43 15.93 -2.73
CA LEU A 70 4.97 14.74 -3.44
C LEU A 70 4.00 15.07 -4.59
N PRO A 71 2.98 15.94 -4.44
CA PRO A 71 2.06 16.24 -5.53
C PRO A 71 2.77 16.83 -6.75
N LEU A 72 3.65 17.81 -6.53
CA LEU A 72 4.40 18.49 -7.60
C LEU A 72 5.34 17.53 -8.34
N ARG A 73 6.04 16.67 -7.58
CA ARG A 73 6.95 15.67 -8.16
C ARG A 73 6.16 14.63 -8.95
N MET A 74 5.03 14.15 -8.44
CA MET A 74 4.23 13.15 -9.13
C MET A 74 3.63 13.69 -10.43
N GLU A 75 3.08 14.91 -10.42
CA GLU A 75 2.60 15.57 -11.65
C GLU A 75 3.71 15.61 -12.72
N ARG A 76 4.90 16.08 -12.34
CA ARG A 76 6.05 16.15 -13.26
C ARG A 76 6.54 14.77 -13.69
N HIS A 77 6.58 13.79 -12.80
CA HIS A 77 6.96 12.41 -13.13
C HIS A 77 6.01 11.80 -14.17
N ILE A 78 4.70 11.96 -14.00
CA ILE A 78 3.71 11.44 -14.94
C ILE A 78 3.79 12.16 -16.28
N ALA A 79 3.83 13.50 -16.30
CA ALA A 79 3.94 14.28 -17.54
C ALA A 79 5.22 13.99 -18.33
N ASN A 80 6.35 13.78 -17.65
CA ASN A 80 7.59 13.38 -18.31
C ASN A 80 7.51 11.93 -18.83
N THR A 81 6.91 11.03 -18.05
CA THR A 81 6.74 9.62 -18.45
C THR A 81 5.89 9.51 -19.70
N GLU A 82 4.80 10.28 -19.83
CA GLU A 82 3.99 10.30 -21.05
C GLU A 82 4.82 10.69 -22.28
N GLN A 83 5.64 11.74 -22.18
CA GLN A 83 6.51 12.19 -23.27
C GLN A 83 7.53 11.10 -23.66
N VAL A 84 8.17 10.47 -22.68
CA VAL A 84 9.14 9.39 -22.91
C VAL A 84 8.47 8.18 -23.54
N VAL A 85 7.29 7.77 -23.04
CA VAL A 85 6.55 6.63 -23.58
C VAL A 85 6.16 6.87 -25.03
N ARG A 86 5.64 8.07 -25.35
CA ARG A 86 5.28 8.44 -26.72
C ARG A 86 6.50 8.44 -27.66
N PHE A 87 7.58 9.08 -27.22
CA PHE A 87 8.84 9.12 -27.98
C PHE A 87 9.36 7.71 -28.29
N LEU A 88 9.43 6.83 -27.29
CA LEU A 88 9.93 5.47 -27.47
C LEU A 88 8.99 4.59 -28.29
N ALA A 89 7.67 4.80 -28.19
CA ALA A 89 6.69 4.01 -28.95
C ALA A 89 6.76 4.28 -30.45
N GLU A 90 7.18 5.48 -30.86
CA GLU A 90 7.33 5.89 -32.26
C GLU A 90 8.75 5.62 -32.81
N HIS A 91 9.70 5.22 -31.96
CA HIS A 91 11.11 5.15 -32.33
C HIS A 91 11.46 3.86 -33.09
N PRO A 92 12.05 3.93 -34.30
CA PRO A 92 12.26 2.76 -35.17
C PRO A 92 13.23 1.71 -34.62
N PHE A 93 14.10 2.11 -33.68
CA PHE A 93 15.05 1.18 -33.03
C PHE A 93 14.51 0.60 -31.71
N VAL A 94 13.26 0.90 -31.33
CA VAL A 94 12.64 0.36 -30.11
C VAL A 94 11.65 -0.73 -30.53
N ALA A 95 11.90 -1.96 -30.09
CA ALA A 95 11.05 -3.09 -30.47
C ALA A 95 9.68 -3.07 -29.77
N LYS A 96 9.61 -2.62 -28.52
CA LYS A 96 8.37 -2.57 -27.73
C LYS A 96 8.52 -1.63 -26.54
N VAL A 97 7.44 -0.94 -26.20
CA VAL A 97 7.25 -0.21 -24.94
C VAL A 97 6.12 -0.89 -24.16
N SER A 98 6.32 -1.13 -22.86
CA SER A 98 5.33 -1.77 -21.99
C SER A 98 4.88 -0.79 -20.91
N HIS A 99 3.95 0.09 -21.27
CA HIS A 99 3.40 1.08 -20.34
C HIS A 99 1.87 1.15 -20.46
N PRO A 100 1.10 1.22 -19.36
CA PRO A 100 -0.36 1.23 -19.40
C PRO A 100 -0.98 2.41 -20.14
N LEU A 101 -0.23 3.50 -20.36
CA LEU A 101 -0.67 4.63 -21.18
C LEU A 101 -0.89 4.27 -22.66
N LEU A 102 -0.27 3.19 -23.14
CA LEU A 102 -0.45 2.73 -24.52
C LEU A 102 -1.69 1.85 -24.62
N GLU A 103 -2.55 2.10 -25.62
CA GLU A 103 -3.77 1.32 -25.88
C GLU A 103 -3.49 -0.18 -26.12
N SER A 104 -2.29 -0.50 -26.62
CA SER A 104 -1.85 -1.88 -26.83
C SER A 104 -1.52 -2.63 -25.54
N HIS A 105 -1.45 -1.94 -24.40
CA HIS A 105 -1.14 -2.57 -23.13
C HIS A 105 -2.39 -3.28 -22.55
N PRO A 106 -2.29 -4.54 -22.07
CA PRO A 106 -3.44 -5.30 -21.57
C PRO A 106 -4.23 -4.61 -20.45
N SER A 107 -3.56 -3.78 -19.65
CA SER A 107 -4.17 -3.06 -18.53
C SER A 107 -4.54 -1.60 -18.85
N HIS A 108 -4.51 -1.17 -20.12
CA HIS A 108 -4.81 0.22 -20.48
C HIS A 108 -6.17 0.68 -19.96
N ALA A 109 -7.20 -0.15 -20.09
CA ALA A 109 -8.55 0.16 -19.63
C ALA A 109 -8.71 0.25 -18.09
N LEU A 110 -7.73 -0.24 -17.33
CA LEU A 110 -7.75 -0.20 -15.85
C LEU A 110 -6.97 0.99 -15.28
N ALA A 111 -6.02 1.54 -16.04
CA ALA A 111 -5.10 2.59 -15.62
C ALA A 111 -5.78 3.96 -15.62
#